data_AF-A0A6P0NMC6-F1
#
_entry.id   AF-A0A6P0NMC6-F1
#
_cell.length_a   1.000
_cell.length_b   1.000
_cell.length_c   1.000
_cell.angle_alpha   90.00
_cell.angle_beta   90.00
_cell.angle_gamma   90.00
#
_symmetry.space_group_name_H-M   'P 1'
#
loop_
_entity.id
_entity.type
_entity.pdbx_description
1 polymer ?
#
loop_
_entity_poly.entity_id
_entity_poly.type
_entity_poly.pdbx_seq_one_letter_code
_entity_poly.pdbx_strand_id
1 'polypeptide(L)'
;MKFVETGLEGAFIVELEPRSDDRGFFSRAFCQREFEEHGLNPRIAQCNLAFTAQKGTLRGLHYQTPPATEAKFFRCIQGRNFHVIVDMRPDSPTYL
;
A
#
# COMPACT_ATOMS: atom_id res chain seq x y z
N MET A 1 -8.14 -7.95 -7.99
CA MET A 1 -7.29 -7.97 -6.79
C MET A 1 -8.22 -8.12 -5.60
N LYS A 2 -7.74 -8.70 -4.50
CA LYS A 2 -8.55 -8.80 -3.30
C LYS A 2 -8.10 -7.74 -2.29
N PHE A 3 -9.03 -6.88 -1.87
CA PHE A 3 -8.80 -5.86 -0.87
C PHE A 3 -9.27 -6.40 0.48
N VAL A 4 -8.35 -6.46 1.45
CA VAL A 4 -8.64 -6.88 2.81
C VAL A 4 -8.52 -5.65 3.70
N GLU A 5 -9.62 -5.24 4.32
CA GLU A 5 -9.62 -4.13 5.26
C GLU A 5 -8.68 -4.41 6.43
N THR A 6 -7.97 -3.39 6.87
CA THR A 6 -7.20 -3.43 8.11
C THR A 6 -8.06 -2.92 9.27
N GLY A 7 -7.48 -2.88 10.48
CA GLY A 7 -8.12 -2.21 11.61
C GLY A 7 -8.17 -0.68 11.48
N LEU A 8 -7.55 -0.09 10.45
CA LEU A 8 -7.56 1.35 10.21
C LEU A 8 -8.44 1.65 8.99
N GLU A 9 -9.40 2.54 9.18
CA GLU A 9 -10.27 3.01 8.10
C GLU A 9 -9.45 3.62 6.94
N GLY A 10 -9.80 3.24 5.71
CA GLY A 10 -9.11 3.71 4.50
C GLY A 10 -7.78 3.00 4.22
N ALA A 11 -7.38 2.00 5.02
CA ALA A 11 -6.19 1.21 4.78
C ALA A 11 -6.52 -0.27 4.51
N PHE A 12 -5.90 -0.81 3.46
CA PHE A 12 -6.16 -2.15 2.95
C PHE A 12 -4.87 -2.91 2.70
N ILE A 13 -4.92 -4.23 2.91
CA ILE A 13 -3.96 -5.17 2.34
C ILE A 13 -4.49 -5.59 0.97
N VAL A 14 -3.72 -5.33 -0.09
CA VAL A 14 -4.08 -5.71 -1.47
C VAL A 14 -3.38 -7.02 -1.82
N GLU A 15 -4.13 -8.11 -1.86
CA GLU A 15 -3.65 -9.43 -2.25
C GLU A 15 -3.74 -9.60 -3.78
N LEU A 16 -2.66 -10.14 -4.37
CA LEU A 16 -2.68 -10.53 -5.78
C LEU A 16 -3.56 -11.75 -5.99
N GLU A 17 -4.19 -11.81 -7.15
CA GLU A 17 -4.90 -12.99 -7.64
C GLU A 17 -4.12 -13.56 -8.83
N PRO A 18 -3.09 -14.39 -8.57
CA PRO A 18 -2.25 -14.93 -9.64
C PRO A 18 -3.01 -15.92 -10.50
N ARG A 19 -2.82 -15.80 -11.82
CA ARG A 19 -3.17 -16.83 -12.81
C ARG A 19 -1.87 -17.51 -13.22
N SER A 20 -1.73 -18.79 -12.88
CA SER A 20 -0.48 -19.52 -13.07
C SER A 20 -0.52 -20.46 -14.27
N ASP A 21 0.64 -20.63 -14.89
CA ASP A 21 0.91 -21.65 -15.91
C ASP A 21 2.38 -22.14 -15.77
N ASP A 22 2.85 -22.93 -16.73
CA ASP A 22 4.20 -23.50 -16.77
C ASP A 22 5.32 -22.45 -16.84
N ARG A 23 5.02 -21.20 -17.19
CA ARG A 23 5.97 -20.08 -17.27
C ARG A 23 6.07 -19.28 -15.97
N GLY A 24 5.13 -19.49 -15.04
CA GLY A 24 5.04 -18.74 -13.79
C GLY A 24 3.62 -18.25 -13.51
N PHE A 25 3.45 -16.98 -13.12
CA PHE A 25 2.14 -16.39 -12.92
C PHE A 25 2.01 -14.99 -13.52
N PHE A 26 0.78 -14.64 -13.90
CA PHE A 26 0.40 -13.29 -14.28
C PHE A 26 -0.69 -12.78 -13.33
N SER A 27 -0.58 -11.54 -12.87
CA SER A 27 -1.59 -10.94 -12.00
C SER A 27 -1.64 -9.44 -12.17
N ARG A 28 -2.83 -8.87 -11.97
CA ARG A 28 -3.01 -7.41 -11.88
C ARG A 28 -2.52 -6.97 -10.50
N ALA A 29 -1.50 -6.12 -10.47
CA ALA A 29 -0.99 -5.53 -9.24
C ALA A 29 -1.59 -4.14 -8.94
N PHE A 30 -2.26 -3.53 -9.92
CA PHE A 30 -2.98 -2.27 -9.79
C PHE A 30 -4.11 -2.24 -10.82
N CYS A 31 -5.25 -1.65 -10.46
CA CYS A 31 -6.38 -1.44 -11.35
C CYS A 31 -7.16 -0.24 -10.82
N GLN A 32 -7.13 0.87 -11.57
CA GLN A 32 -7.80 2.12 -11.19
C GLN A 32 -9.27 1.88 -10.79
N ARG A 33 -10.02 1.14 -11.61
CA ARG A 33 -11.44 0.85 -11.36
C ARG A 33 -11.66 0.13 -10.02
N GLU A 34 -10.85 -0.86 -9.70
CA GLU A 34 -11.00 -1.59 -8.42
C GLU A 34 -10.62 -0.72 -7.22
N PHE A 35 -9.69 0.23 -7.36
CA PHE A 35 -9.40 1.20 -6.31
C PHE A 35 -10.60 2.16 -6.10
N GLU A 36 -11.17 2.67 -7.18
CA GLU A 36 -12.35 3.54 -7.15
C GLU A 36 -13.57 2.83 -6.53
N GLU A 37 -13.79 1.55 -6.84
CA GLU A 37 -14.84 0.71 -6.25
C GLU A 37 -14.72 0.58 -4.72
N HIS A 38 -13.53 0.76 -4.15
CA HIS A 38 -13.28 0.76 -2.70
C HIS A 38 -13.14 2.17 -2.11
N GLY A 39 -13.50 3.22 -2.86
CA GLY A 39 -13.39 4.61 -2.41
C GLY A 39 -11.96 5.12 -2.25
N LEU A 40 -10.97 4.42 -2.84
CA LEU A 40 -9.56 4.79 -2.78
C LEU A 40 -9.19 5.72 -3.94
N ASN A 41 -8.22 6.61 -3.71
CA ASN A 41 -7.67 7.48 -4.74
C ASN A 41 -6.71 6.69 -5.67
N PRO A 42 -7.03 6.50 -6.97
CA PRO A 42 -6.19 5.74 -7.89
C PRO A 42 -5.13 6.60 -8.59
N ARG A 43 -5.10 7.92 -8.36
CA ARG A 43 -4.25 8.85 -9.11
C ARG A 43 -2.77 8.60 -8.80
N ILE A 44 -2.03 8.12 -9.79
CA ILE A 44 -0.58 7.97 -9.71
C ILE A 44 0.08 9.30 -10.09
N ALA A 45 0.52 10.06 -9.09
CA ALA A 45 1.31 11.28 -9.30
C ALA A 45 2.82 10.98 -9.43
N GLN A 46 3.29 9.92 -8.76
CA GLN A 46 4.69 9.53 -8.70
C GLN A 46 4.84 8.02 -8.46
N CYS A 47 5.93 7.44 -8.95
CA CYS A 47 6.33 6.06 -8.68
C CYS A 47 7.74 6.04 -8.09
N ASN A 48 7.92 5.33 -6.98
CA ASN A 48 9.21 5.21 -6.29
C ASN A 48 9.67 3.76 -6.24
N LEU A 49 10.97 3.53 -6.37
CA LEU A 49 11.63 2.25 -6.13
C LEU A 49 12.75 2.44 -5.10
N ALA A 50 12.71 1.65 -4.04
CA ALA A 50 13.70 1.71 -2.98
C ALA A 50 14.36 0.35 -2.78
N PHE A 51 15.69 0.36 -2.65
CA PHE A 51 16.48 -0.79 -2.23
C PHE A 51 16.97 -0.58 -0.79
N THR A 52 16.95 -1.64 0.00
CA THR A 52 17.45 -1.66 1.37
C THR A 52 18.54 -2.70 1.47
N ALA A 53 19.79 -2.24 1.61
CA ALA A 53 20.97 -3.10 1.54
C ALA A 53 21.17 -3.96 2.80
N GLN A 54 20.82 -3.43 3.98
CA GLN A 54 21.07 -4.09 5.26
C GLN A 54 19.76 -4.56 5.90
N LYS A 55 19.73 -5.82 6.37
CA LYS A 55 18.61 -6.34 7.15
C LYS A 55 18.48 -5.54 8.44
N GLY A 56 17.26 -5.14 8.78
CA GLY A 56 16.98 -4.35 9.98
C GLY A 56 17.01 -2.84 9.77
N THR A 57 17.34 -2.35 8.57
CA THR A 57 17.15 -0.93 8.25
C THR A 57 15.67 -0.56 8.32
N LEU A 58 15.36 0.49 9.08
CA LEU A 58 14.03 1.06 9.22
C LEU A 58 13.93 2.37 8.42
N ARG A 59 12.78 2.60 7.79
CA ARG A 59 12.43 3.87 7.12
C ARG A 59 11.07 4.31 7.62
N GLY A 60 10.98 5.50 8.21
CA GLY A 60 9.73 6.05 8.74
C GLY A 60 9.87 6.69 10.12
N LEU A 61 8.77 7.15 10.72
CA LEU A 61 7.43 7.26 10.11
C LEU A 61 7.33 8.52 9.26
N HIS A 62 6.69 8.43 8.09
CA HIS A 62 6.54 9.54 7.15
C HIS A 62 5.06 9.80 6.88
N TYR A 63 4.66 11.07 6.95
CA TYR A 63 3.32 11.52 6.57
C TYR A 63 3.40 12.91 5.96
N GLN A 64 2.31 13.32 5.32
CA GLN A 64 2.16 14.65 4.74
C GLN A 64 0.83 15.25 5.21
N THR A 65 0.82 16.55 5.47
CA THR A 65 -0.38 17.29 5.87
C THR A 65 -0.96 18.06 4.69
N PRO A 66 -2.23 18.51 4.76
CA PRO A 66 -2.78 19.44 3.78
C PRO A 66 -1.85 20.66 3.59
N PRO A 67 -1.69 21.15 2.35
CA PRO A 67 -2.38 20.74 1.11
C PRO A 67 -1.70 19.58 0.35
N ALA A 68 -0.67 18.95 0.90
CA ALA A 68 0.20 17.99 0.21
C ALA A 68 -0.02 16.52 0.64
N THR A 69 -1.22 16.17 1.11
CA THR A 69 -1.56 14.80 1.49
C THR A 69 -1.38 13.83 0.33
N GLU A 70 -0.89 12.62 0.62
CA GLU A 70 -0.56 11.62 -0.39
C GLU A 70 -1.13 10.25 -0.01
N ALA A 71 -1.84 9.62 -0.94
CA ALA A 71 -2.18 8.20 -0.86
C ALA A 71 -1.00 7.37 -1.38
N LYS A 72 -0.61 6.33 -0.65
CA LYS A 72 0.54 5.48 -1.00
C LYS A 72 0.09 4.05 -1.28
N PHE A 73 0.45 3.54 -2.45
CA PHE A 73 0.39 2.13 -2.78
C PHE A 73 1.81 1.59 -2.95
N PHE A 74 2.17 0.57 -2.19
CA PHE A 74 3.53 0.01 -2.22
C PHE A 74 3.50 -1.50 -2.15
N ARG A 75 4.54 -2.13 -2.70
CA ARG A 75 4.71 -3.57 -2.71
C ARG A 75 6.19 -3.95 -2.63
N CYS A 76 6.51 -4.95 -1.82
CA CYS A 76 7.82 -5.59 -1.86
C CYS A 76 7.88 -6.51 -3.08
N ILE A 77 8.73 -6.19 -4.06
CA ILE A 77 8.89 -6.98 -5.28
C ILE A 77 10.03 -8.01 -5.18
N GLN A 78 10.94 -7.83 -4.22
CA GLN A 78 12.06 -8.74 -3.96
C GLN A 78 12.45 -8.71 -2.49
N GLY A 79 12.65 -9.89 -1.90
CA GLY A 79 12.98 -10.04 -0.48
C GLY A 79 11.75 -9.98 0.41
N ARG A 80 11.89 -9.39 1.60
CA ARG A 80 10.80 -9.23 2.57
C ARG A 80 10.99 -7.95 3.37
N ASN A 81 9.89 -7.28 3.65
CA ASN A 81 9.82 -6.16 4.57
C ASN A 81 8.66 -6.34 5.55
N PHE A 82 8.64 -5.51 6.59
CA PHE A 82 7.54 -5.39 7.53
C PHE A 82 7.02 -3.97 7.45
N HIS A 83 5.76 -3.81 7.08
CA HIS A 83 5.13 -2.50 6.92
C HIS A 83 4.27 -2.20 8.14
N VAL A 84 4.40 -0.95 8.62
CA VAL A 84 3.60 -0.40 9.70
C VAL A 84 2.93 0.86 9.17
N ILE A 85 1.65 1.00 9.48
CA ILE A 85 0.85 2.21 9.28
C ILE A 85 0.32 2.65 10.64
N VAL A 86 0.21 3.96 10.84
CA VAL A 86 -0.25 4.57 12.09
C VAL A 86 -1.35 5.56 11.74
N ASP A 87 -2.44 5.52 12.50
CA ASP A 87 -3.54 6.45 12.34
C ASP A 87 -3.28 7.73 13.12
N MET A 88 -2.82 8.75 12.41
CA MET A 88 -2.51 10.07 12.97
C MET A 88 -3.69 11.05 12.88
N ARG A 89 -4.91 10.58 12.58
CA ARG A 89 -6.11 11.44 12.45
C ARG A 89 -6.70 11.69 13.85
N PRO A 90 -6.68 12.93 14.39
CA PRO A 90 -7.09 13.20 15.77
C PRO A 90 -8.54 12.80 16.09
N ASP A 91 -9.42 12.87 15.10
CA ASP A 91 -10.85 12.55 15.27
C ASP A 91 -11.18 11.06 15.01
N SER A 92 -10.16 10.22 14.74
CA SER A 92 -10.37 8.80 14.45
C SER A 92 -10.58 7.97 15.74
N PRO A 93 -11.49 6.98 15.75
CA PRO A 93 -11.62 6.05 16.87
C PRO A 93 -10.38 5.17 17.07
N THR A 94 -9.51 5.08 16.07
CA THR A 94 -8.24 4.33 16.13
C THR A 94 -7.02 5.25 16.23
N TYR A 95 -7.22 6.51 16.64
CA TYR A 95 -6.14 7.46 16.88
C TYR A 95 -5.17 6.94 17.96
N LEU A 96 -3.88 6.99 17.66
CA LEU A 96 -2.78 6.58 18.54
C LEU A 96 -1.72 7.68 18.63
#